data_AF-A0A4W5K434-F1
#
_entry.id   AF-A0A4W5K434-F1
#
_cell.length_a   1.000
_cell.length_b   1.000
_cell.length_c   1.000
_cell.angle_alpha   90.00
_cell.angle_beta   90.00
_cell.angle_gamma   90.00
#
_symmetry.space_group_name_H-M   'P 1'
#
loop_
_entity.id
_entity.type
_entity.pdbx_description
1 polymer ?
#
loop_
_entity_poly.entity_id
_entity_poly.type
_entity_poly.pdbx_seq_one_letter_code
_entity_poly.pdbx_strand_id
1 'polypeptide(L)'
;MCSGTDSDECADNVNLCESGNCLNVPGGYRCECDMGFIPTPDGKACEDIDECTFADICVNGRCQNIPGLFRCQCSIGYELDRSGGNCTDINECADPTTCISGLCVNTPGSYICNCPQDFELNPTRVGCVDTRSGDCYLDVRMRGDASESLVCSNEIGVAVSKASCCCSLGQAWGTPCESCPPLNSSEYKTLCPGGEGFRPNPITVILEG
;
A
#
# COMPACT_ATOMS: atom_id res chain seq x y z
N MET A 1 29.11 -57.22 38.83
CA MET A 1 29.53 -57.22 37.42
C MET A 1 28.80 -56.09 36.73
N CYS A 2 29.47 -54.98 36.44
CA CYS A 2 28.99 -54.01 35.44
C CYS A 2 30.12 -53.90 34.42
N SER A 3 30.15 -54.83 33.47
CA SER A 3 31.07 -54.79 32.35
C SER A 3 30.20 -54.77 31.10
N GLY A 4 29.79 -53.56 30.74
CA GLY A 4 29.27 -53.21 29.44
C GLY A 4 29.81 -51.82 29.21
N THR A 5 30.86 -51.71 28.40
CA THR A 5 31.21 -50.43 27.79
C THR A 5 29.99 -49.97 27.01
N ASP A 6 29.51 -48.79 27.35
CA ASP A 6 28.44 -48.10 26.63
C ASP A 6 28.86 -47.95 25.16
N SER A 7 27.99 -48.34 24.24
CA SER A 7 28.23 -48.20 22.81
C SER A 7 28.01 -46.73 22.45
N ASP A 8 28.99 -46.08 21.85
CA ASP A 8 28.84 -44.69 21.40
C ASP A 8 28.16 -44.67 20.04
N GLU A 9 26.82 -44.61 20.03
CA GLU A 9 26.07 -44.62 18.77
C GLU A 9 26.35 -43.37 17.93
N CYS A 10 26.69 -42.23 18.57
CA CYS A 10 27.02 -40.99 17.88
C CYS A 10 28.33 -41.10 17.09
N ALA A 11 29.29 -41.92 17.56
CA ALA A 11 30.50 -42.25 16.81
C ALA A 11 30.24 -43.23 15.66
N ASP A 12 29.27 -44.14 15.82
CA ASP A 12 28.93 -45.15 14.83
C ASP A 12 28.10 -44.59 13.66
N ASN A 13 27.22 -43.61 13.90
CA ASN A 13 26.44 -42.95 12.85
C ASN A 13 26.23 -41.44 13.11
N VAL A 14 26.98 -40.63 12.37
CA VAL A 14 26.97 -39.16 12.49
C VAL A 14 25.61 -38.54 12.09
N ASN A 15 24.77 -39.23 11.32
CA ASN A 15 23.47 -38.72 10.84
C ASN A 15 22.28 -39.20 11.70
N LEU A 16 22.50 -39.63 12.95
CA LEU A 16 21.41 -40.07 13.85
C LEU A 16 20.42 -38.95 14.19
N CYS A 17 20.91 -37.73 14.40
CA CYS A 17 20.09 -36.56 14.73
C CYS A 17 20.06 -35.60 13.53
N GLU A 18 19.12 -35.80 12.61
CA GLU A 18 18.89 -34.82 11.55
C GLU A 18 18.35 -33.52 12.19
N SER A 19 18.95 -32.37 11.86
CA SER A 19 18.63 -31.06 12.48
C SER A 19 18.94 -30.95 14.00
N GLY A 20 20.01 -31.60 14.46
CA GLY A 20 20.47 -31.46 15.84
C GLY A 20 21.82 -32.12 16.11
N ASN A 21 22.20 -32.13 17.39
CA ASN A 21 23.44 -32.73 17.88
C ASN A 21 23.16 -34.04 18.60
N CYS A 22 23.94 -35.08 18.27
CA CYS A 22 23.88 -36.37 18.95
C CYS A 22 24.66 -36.32 20.27
N LEU A 23 24.04 -36.78 21.35
CA LEU A 23 24.63 -36.89 22.68
C LEU A 23 24.59 -38.35 23.14
N ASN A 24 25.77 -38.96 23.32
CA ASN A 24 25.90 -40.31 23.86
C ASN A 24 25.56 -40.32 25.37
N VAL A 25 24.70 -41.24 25.80
CA VAL A 25 24.25 -41.36 27.21
C VAL A 25 24.24 -42.83 27.65
N PRO A 26 24.43 -43.15 28.94
CA PRO A 26 24.44 -44.56 29.36
C PRO A 26 23.15 -45.31 28.96
N GLY A 27 23.29 -46.31 28.10
CA GLY A 27 22.18 -47.10 27.58
C GLY A 27 21.56 -46.60 26.27
N GLY A 28 22.19 -45.64 25.57
CA GLY A 28 21.84 -45.21 24.22
C GLY A 28 22.32 -43.80 23.86
N TYR A 29 21.56 -43.09 23.02
CA TYR A 29 21.83 -41.70 22.67
C TYR A 29 20.56 -40.85 22.81
N ARG A 30 20.74 -39.53 22.83
CA ARG A 30 19.65 -38.55 22.70
C ARG A 30 20.05 -37.42 21.76
N CYS A 31 19.07 -36.81 21.11
CA CYS A 31 19.28 -35.65 20.25
C CYS A 31 19.00 -34.34 21.01
N GLU A 32 19.90 -33.37 20.84
CA GLU A 32 19.69 -31.98 21.21
C GLU A 32 19.41 -31.17 19.93
N CYS A 33 18.16 -30.75 19.76
CA CYS A 33 17.67 -30.21 18.49
C CYS A 33 18.07 -28.74 18.28
N ASP A 34 18.27 -28.37 17.02
CA ASP A 34 18.52 -26.99 16.61
C ASP A 34 17.27 -26.12 16.81
N MET A 35 17.43 -24.79 16.75
CA MET A 35 16.29 -23.86 16.83
C MET A 35 15.27 -24.15 15.72
N GLY A 36 13.97 -24.15 16.07
CA GLY A 36 12.89 -24.51 15.15
C GLY A 36 12.53 -26.00 15.17
N PHE A 37 13.21 -26.82 15.99
CA PHE A 37 12.93 -28.24 16.14
C PHE A 37 12.68 -28.63 17.60
N ILE A 38 11.91 -29.69 17.81
CA ILE A 38 11.67 -30.30 19.12
C ILE A 38 12.09 -31.78 19.12
N PRO A 39 12.57 -32.31 20.25
CA PRO A 39 12.90 -33.73 20.34
C PRO A 39 11.63 -34.58 20.30
N THR A 40 11.73 -35.73 19.62
CA THR A 40 10.69 -36.77 19.61
C THR A 40 10.40 -37.28 21.03
N PRO A 41 9.23 -37.93 21.28
CA PRO A 41 8.91 -38.48 22.60
C PRO A 41 9.94 -39.49 23.15
N ASP A 42 10.65 -40.19 22.27
CA ASP A 42 11.75 -41.10 22.61
C ASP A 42 13.12 -40.41 22.69
N GLY A 43 13.19 -39.12 22.33
CA GLY A 43 14.39 -38.27 22.40
C GLY A 43 15.47 -38.63 21.38
N LYS A 44 15.15 -39.42 20.36
CA LYS A 44 16.10 -39.99 19.40
C LYS A 44 16.13 -39.30 18.04
N ALA A 45 15.22 -38.38 17.79
CA ALA A 45 15.21 -37.56 16.59
C ALA A 45 14.70 -36.15 16.90
N CYS A 46 14.82 -35.28 15.91
CA CYS A 46 14.29 -33.92 15.95
C CYS A 46 13.18 -33.77 14.93
N GLU A 47 12.04 -33.27 15.40
CA GLU A 47 10.86 -32.97 14.58
C GLU A 47 10.75 -31.45 14.43
N ASP A 48 10.43 -31.03 13.22
CA ASP A 48 10.19 -29.63 12.90
C ASP A 48 8.98 -29.09 13.70
N ILE A 49 9.11 -27.89 14.27
CA ILE A 49 7.99 -27.22 14.93
C ILE A 49 7.14 -26.62 13.83
N ASP A 50 5.92 -27.12 13.63
CA ASP A 50 4.99 -26.47 12.70
C ASP A 50 4.43 -25.19 13.32
N GLU A 51 5.11 -24.06 13.10
CA GLU A 51 4.67 -22.78 13.66
C GLU A 51 3.32 -22.34 13.09
N CYS A 52 2.91 -22.83 11.93
CA CYS A 52 1.60 -22.52 11.35
C CYS A 52 0.42 -23.10 12.15
N THR A 53 0.68 -23.95 13.14
CA THR A 53 -0.34 -24.45 14.08
C THR A 53 -0.63 -23.48 15.23
N PHE A 54 0.24 -22.49 15.47
CA PHE A 54 0.04 -21.48 16.50
C PHE A 54 -0.99 -20.43 16.06
N ALA A 55 -1.76 -19.91 17.02
CA ALA A 55 -2.68 -18.80 16.80
C ALA A 55 -1.91 -17.48 16.55
N ASP A 56 -2.52 -16.57 15.81
CA ASP A 56 -2.01 -15.21 15.54
C ASP A 56 -0.66 -15.14 14.81
N ILE A 57 -0.26 -16.22 14.11
CA ILE A 57 0.89 -16.22 13.19
C ILE A 57 0.45 -15.83 11.78
N CYS A 58 1.25 -15.00 11.12
CA CYS A 58 0.98 -14.48 9.78
C CYS A 58 -0.39 -13.79 9.67
N VAL A 59 -0.76 -12.95 10.63
CA VAL A 59 -2.02 -12.17 10.58
C VAL A 59 -2.07 -11.39 9.26
N ASN A 60 -3.21 -11.42 8.55
CA ASN A 60 -3.38 -10.88 7.20
C ASN A 60 -2.53 -11.54 6.11
N GLY A 61 -2.09 -12.79 6.32
CA GLY A 61 -1.33 -13.57 5.35
C GLY A 61 -1.60 -15.07 5.46
N ARG A 62 -0.82 -15.84 4.69
CA ARG A 62 -0.79 -17.30 4.71
C ARG A 62 0.54 -17.76 5.29
N CYS A 63 0.49 -18.64 6.29
CA CYS A 63 1.68 -19.29 6.83
C CYS A 63 2.12 -20.45 5.93
N GLN A 64 3.44 -20.58 5.76
CA GLN A 64 4.10 -21.71 5.12
C GLN A 64 5.15 -22.26 6.08
N ASN A 65 4.96 -23.51 6.53
CA ASN A 65 5.93 -24.20 7.35
C ASN A 65 7.12 -24.69 6.51
N ILE A 66 8.34 -24.51 7.01
CA ILE A 66 9.61 -24.87 6.35
C ILE A 66 10.51 -25.52 7.43
N PRO A 67 11.32 -26.55 7.13
CA PRO A 67 12.17 -27.13 8.16
C PRO A 67 13.07 -26.09 8.87
N GLY A 68 12.84 -25.91 10.16
CA GLY A 68 13.56 -25.01 11.07
C GLY A 68 13.05 -23.57 11.11
N LEU A 69 12.02 -23.20 10.35
CA LEU A 69 11.40 -21.87 10.36
C LEU A 69 10.04 -21.83 9.66
N PHE A 70 9.29 -20.74 9.83
CA PHE A 70 8.13 -20.46 8.99
C PHE A 70 8.33 -19.23 8.12
N ARG A 71 7.51 -19.12 7.07
CA ARG A 71 7.41 -17.91 6.24
C ARG A 71 5.97 -17.47 6.10
N CYS A 72 5.74 -16.17 6.29
CA CYS A 72 4.46 -15.56 5.96
C CYS A 72 4.44 -15.07 4.51
N GLN A 73 3.41 -15.47 3.78
CA GLN A 73 3.04 -14.89 2.50
C GLN A 73 1.89 -13.90 2.73
N CYS A 74 2.20 -12.61 2.71
CA CYS A 74 1.21 -11.56 2.98
C CYS A 74 0.14 -11.48 1.89
N SER A 75 -1.08 -11.13 2.31
CA SER A 75 -2.17 -10.82 1.39
C SER A 75 -1.88 -9.52 0.63
N ILE A 76 -2.62 -9.27 -0.44
CA ILE A 76 -2.53 -8.00 -1.19
C ILE A 76 -2.83 -6.84 -0.23
N GLY A 77 -2.04 -5.76 -0.30
CA GLY A 77 -2.15 -4.60 0.59
C GLY A 77 -1.38 -4.72 1.91
N TYR A 78 -0.64 -5.81 2.12
CA TYR A 78 0.17 -6.04 3.32
C TYR A 78 1.61 -6.37 2.96
N GLU A 79 2.54 -5.99 3.82
CA GLU A 79 3.96 -6.28 3.72
C GLU A 79 4.49 -6.97 4.98
N LEU A 80 5.61 -7.69 4.86
CA LEU A 80 6.27 -8.30 6.01
C LEU A 80 6.81 -7.22 6.93
N ASP A 81 6.55 -7.36 8.22
CA ASP A 81 7.16 -6.53 9.24
C ASP A 81 8.68 -6.77 9.32
N ARG A 82 9.38 -5.94 10.10
CA ARG A 82 10.85 -6.07 10.24
C ARG A 82 11.29 -7.38 10.88
N SER A 83 10.42 -8.05 11.63
CA SER A 83 10.71 -9.34 12.23
C SER A 83 10.54 -10.50 11.23
N GLY A 84 9.84 -10.27 10.11
CA GLY A 84 9.55 -11.27 9.09
C GLY A 84 8.46 -12.27 9.51
N GLY A 85 7.87 -12.09 10.69
CA GLY A 85 6.91 -13.02 11.28
C GLY A 85 5.45 -12.59 11.14
N ASN A 86 5.17 -11.35 10.73
CA ASN A 86 3.80 -10.86 10.57
C ASN A 86 3.64 -9.93 9.37
N CYS A 87 2.39 -9.82 8.88
CA CYS A 87 2.05 -8.95 7.78
C CYS A 87 1.35 -7.69 8.29
N THR A 88 1.98 -6.54 8.05
CA THR A 88 1.46 -5.22 8.41
C THR A 88 0.87 -4.54 7.18
N ASP A 89 -0.17 -3.75 7.43
CA ASP A 89 -0.86 -2.97 6.42
C ASP A 89 0.11 -1.99 5.73
N ILE A 90 0.09 -1.95 4.41
CA ILE A 90 0.87 -0.98 3.63
C ILE A 90 0.10 0.33 3.69
N ASN A 91 0.73 1.39 4.20
CA ASN A 91 0.09 2.70 4.20
C ASN A 91 0.30 3.40 2.85
N GLU A 92 -0.62 3.21 1.90
CA GLU A 92 -0.48 3.82 0.56
C GLU A 92 -0.59 5.35 0.59
N CYS A 93 -1.24 5.92 1.61
CA CYS A 93 -1.32 7.37 1.81
C CYS A 93 0.01 8.01 2.26
N ALA A 94 1.03 7.23 2.59
CA ALA A 94 2.36 7.75 2.81
C ALA A 94 3.03 8.20 1.50
N ASP A 95 2.56 7.71 0.36
CA ASP A 95 3.00 8.15 -0.96
C ASP A 95 2.19 9.39 -1.40
N PRO A 96 2.83 10.55 -1.64
CA PRO A 96 2.13 11.76 -2.07
C PRO A 96 1.53 11.68 -3.48
N THR A 97 1.90 10.66 -4.26
CA THR A 97 1.32 10.39 -5.58
C THR A 97 0.01 9.58 -5.49
N THR A 98 -0.35 9.11 -4.30
CA THR A 98 -1.62 8.41 -4.04
C THR A 98 -2.75 9.41 -3.82
N CYS A 99 -3.88 9.19 -4.48
CA CYS A 99 -5.06 10.07 -4.43
C CYS A 99 -4.78 11.51 -4.86
N ILE A 100 -4.12 11.69 -6.01
CA ILE A 100 -3.88 13.04 -6.58
C ILE A 100 -5.20 13.81 -6.64
N SER A 101 -5.18 15.06 -6.19
CA SER A 101 -6.35 15.95 -6.13
C SER A 101 -7.50 15.47 -5.22
N GLY A 102 -7.22 14.56 -4.28
CA GLY A 102 -8.18 14.06 -3.30
C GLY A 102 -7.58 13.90 -1.90
N LEU A 103 -8.42 13.51 -0.95
CA LEU A 103 -8.01 13.15 0.40
C LEU A 103 -7.82 11.64 0.52
N CYS A 104 -6.59 11.19 0.77
CA CYS A 104 -6.30 9.78 0.99
C CYS A 104 -6.67 9.35 2.41
N VAL A 105 -7.36 8.20 2.53
CA VAL A 105 -7.67 7.54 3.81
C VAL A 105 -7.20 6.10 3.74
N ASN A 106 -6.24 5.75 4.59
CA ASN A 106 -5.69 4.40 4.68
C ASN A 106 -6.69 3.45 5.36
N THR A 107 -6.82 2.23 4.86
CA THR A 107 -7.74 1.20 5.37
C THR A 107 -7.03 -0.16 5.43
N PRO A 108 -7.47 -1.13 6.25
CA PRO A 108 -6.81 -2.44 6.27
C PRO A 108 -6.83 -3.14 4.90
N GLY A 109 -5.65 -3.31 4.31
CA GLY A 109 -5.36 -3.94 3.03
C GLY A 109 -5.59 -3.06 1.81
N SER A 110 -5.88 -1.77 1.98
CA SER A 110 -6.17 -0.85 0.85
C SER A 110 -6.26 0.62 1.28
N TYR A 111 -6.69 1.48 0.38
CA TYR A 111 -6.97 2.89 0.67
C TYR A 111 -8.20 3.38 -0.08
N ILE A 112 -8.74 4.51 0.36
CA ILE A 112 -9.86 5.20 -0.28
C ILE A 112 -9.46 6.64 -0.56
N CYS A 113 -9.71 7.09 -1.79
CA CYS A 113 -9.60 8.50 -2.16
C CYS A 113 -10.96 9.18 -2.04
N ASN A 114 -11.08 10.10 -1.08
CA ASN A 114 -12.25 10.96 -0.96
C ASN A 114 -12.08 12.16 -1.88
N CYS A 115 -12.86 12.20 -2.96
CA CYS A 115 -12.81 13.29 -3.92
C CYS A 115 -13.55 14.54 -3.41
N PRO A 116 -13.01 15.74 -3.68
CA PRO A 116 -13.68 16.99 -3.38
C PRO A 116 -14.94 17.16 -4.25
N GLN A 117 -15.74 18.18 -3.93
CA GLN A 117 -16.95 18.49 -4.71
C GLN A 117 -16.61 18.68 -6.20
N ASP A 118 -17.47 18.15 -7.07
CA ASP A 118 -17.36 18.18 -8.54
C ASP A 118 -16.22 17.34 -9.14
N PHE A 119 -15.43 16.65 -8.31
CA PHE A 119 -14.42 15.71 -8.77
C PHE A 119 -14.93 14.28 -8.61
N GLU A 120 -14.55 13.44 -9.55
CA GLU A 120 -14.88 12.02 -9.56
C GLU A 120 -13.61 11.19 -9.48
N LEU A 121 -13.72 10.01 -8.86
CA LEU A 121 -12.62 9.07 -8.81
C LEU A 121 -12.32 8.57 -10.22
N ASN A 122 -11.07 8.66 -10.64
CA ASN A 122 -10.67 8.24 -11.97
C ASN A 122 -10.81 6.71 -12.14
N PRO A 123 -10.84 6.18 -13.38
CA PRO A 123 -11.02 4.75 -13.63
C PRO A 123 -9.98 3.83 -12.95
N THR A 124 -8.73 4.30 -12.77
CA THR A 124 -7.69 3.52 -12.08
C THR A 124 -7.72 3.65 -10.55
N ARG A 125 -8.61 4.48 -10.00
CA ARG A 125 -8.81 4.71 -8.56
C ARG A 125 -7.60 5.29 -7.81
N VAL A 126 -6.70 5.94 -8.53
CA VAL A 126 -5.46 6.51 -7.97
C VAL A 126 -5.55 8.03 -7.79
N GLY A 127 -6.63 8.67 -8.23
CA GLY A 127 -6.80 10.11 -8.08
C GLY A 127 -8.20 10.60 -8.46
N CYS A 128 -8.44 11.87 -8.17
CA CYS A 128 -9.70 12.54 -8.40
C CYS A 128 -9.54 13.54 -9.54
N VAL A 129 -10.50 13.59 -10.46
CA VAL A 129 -10.44 14.46 -11.63
C VAL A 129 -11.80 15.15 -11.85
N ASP A 130 -11.76 16.42 -12.25
CA ASP A 130 -12.97 17.14 -12.69
C ASP A 130 -13.29 16.72 -14.13
N THR A 131 -14.36 15.94 -14.30
CA THR A 131 -14.82 15.40 -15.59
C THR A 131 -15.77 16.35 -16.32
N ARG A 132 -16.14 17.47 -15.70
CA ARG A 132 -17.06 18.43 -16.29
C ARG A 132 -16.39 19.15 -17.46
N SER A 133 -17.20 19.50 -18.45
CA SER A 133 -16.77 20.19 -19.66
C SER A 133 -17.55 21.49 -19.81
N GLY A 134 -16.86 22.56 -20.21
CA GLY A 134 -17.41 23.90 -20.27
C GLY A 134 -16.51 24.84 -21.06
N ASP A 135 -16.98 26.05 -21.27
CA ASP A 135 -16.27 27.04 -22.07
C ASP A 135 -15.27 27.81 -21.19
N CYS A 136 -14.12 28.17 -21.75
CA CYS A 136 -13.03 28.85 -21.06
C CYS A 136 -12.95 30.32 -21.47
N TYR A 137 -12.73 31.22 -20.52
CA TYR A 137 -12.79 32.65 -20.71
C TYR A 137 -11.55 33.36 -20.14
N LEU A 138 -11.07 34.39 -20.83
CA LEU A 138 -9.94 35.23 -20.38
C LEU A 138 -10.35 36.35 -19.43
N ASP A 139 -11.63 36.72 -19.38
CA ASP A 139 -12.11 37.86 -18.59
C ASP A 139 -13.35 37.48 -17.81
N VAL A 140 -13.39 37.90 -16.55
CA VAL A 140 -14.49 37.64 -15.63
C VAL A 140 -14.76 38.88 -14.77
N ARG A 141 -16.03 39.25 -14.70
CA ARG A 141 -16.48 40.42 -13.93
C ARG A 141 -17.77 40.13 -13.19
N MET A 142 -17.92 40.74 -12.02
CA MET A 142 -19.20 40.76 -11.32
C MET A 142 -20.23 41.54 -12.14
N ARG A 143 -21.46 41.02 -12.24
CA ARG A 143 -22.56 41.69 -12.94
C ARG A 143 -22.93 43.05 -12.31
N GLY A 144 -22.63 43.23 -11.02
CA GLY A 144 -22.86 44.49 -10.30
C GLY A 144 -24.32 44.74 -9.92
N ASP A 145 -25.18 43.72 -10.06
CA ASP A 145 -26.52 43.72 -9.47
C ASP A 145 -26.47 43.13 -8.05
N ALA A 146 -27.62 43.05 -7.38
CA ALA A 146 -27.71 42.43 -6.05
C ALA A 146 -27.50 40.91 -6.07
N SER A 147 -27.11 40.31 -7.22
CA SER A 147 -26.81 38.90 -7.35
C SER A 147 -25.30 38.68 -7.38
N GLU A 148 -24.82 37.60 -6.75
CA GLU A 148 -23.42 37.17 -6.82
C GLU A 148 -23.10 36.46 -8.16
N SER A 149 -23.68 36.95 -9.26
CA SER A 149 -23.52 36.34 -10.59
C SER A 149 -22.31 36.92 -11.32
N LEU A 150 -21.48 36.03 -11.86
CA LEU A 150 -20.35 36.38 -12.71
C LEU A 150 -20.75 36.47 -14.18
N VAL A 151 -20.08 37.37 -14.90
CA VAL A 151 -20.18 37.52 -16.35
C VAL A 151 -18.80 37.22 -16.93
N CYS A 152 -18.75 36.17 -17.75
CA CYS A 152 -17.58 35.73 -18.50
C CYS A 152 -17.56 36.40 -19.88
N SER A 153 -16.38 36.79 -20.35
CA SER A 153 -16.18 37.31 -21.70
C SER A 153 -14.81 36.88 -22.26
N ASN A 154 -14.61 37.08 -23.56
CA ASN A 154 -13.38 36.67 -24.27
C ASN A 154 -13.15 35.15 -24.17
N GLU A 155 -14.06 34.38 -24.80
CA GLU A 155 -13.97 32.92 -24.89
C GLU A 155 -12.69 32.50 -25.66
N ILE A 156 -11.99 31.51 -25.11
CA ILE A 156 -10.74 30.97 -25.69
C ILE A 156 -10.75 29.45 -25.86
N GLY A 157 -11.79 28.77 -25.36
CA GLY A 157 -11.92 27.33 -25.51
C GLY A 157 -13.35 26.89 -25.30
N VAL A 158 -13.80 25.91 -26.09
CA VAL A 158 -15.15 25.33 -26.03
C VAL A 158 -15.04 23.90 -25.55
N ALA A 159 -15.95 23.50 -24.64
CA ALA A 159 -16.01 22.13 -24.12
C ALA A 159 -14.67 21.59 -23.60
N VAL A 160 -13.93 22.41 -22.85
CA VAL A 160 -12.67 22.03 -22.20
C VAL A 160 -12.91 21.73 -20.72
N SER A 161 -12.01 20.98 -20.08
CA SER A 161 -12.09 20.77 -18.63
C SER A 161 -11.70 22.03 -17.86
N LYS A 162 -12.20 22.16 -16.63
CA LYS A 162 -11.85 23.30 -15.75
C LYS A 162 -10.34 23.41 -15.51
N ALA A 163 -9.66 22.27 -15.35
CA ALA A 163 -8.20 22.23 -15.22
C ALA A 163 -7.49 22.74 -16.48
N SER A 164 -7.96 22.37 -17.68
CA SER A 164 -7.37 22.86 -18.93
C SER A 164 -7.42 24.38 -19.05
N CYS A 165 -8.52 24.98 -18.58
CA CYS A 165 -8.72 26.41 -18.58
C CYS A 165 -7.89 27.11 -17.49
N CYS A 166 -8.10 26.72 -16.24
CA CYS A 166 -7.60 27.43 -15.06
C CYS A 166 -6.14 27.13 -14.72
N CYS A 167 -5.58 25.99 -15.15
CA CYS A 167 -4.15 25.74 -15.02
C CYS A 167 -3.34 26.44 -16.12
N SER A 168 -4.01 27.05 -17.11
CA SER A 168 -3.40 27.79 -18.21
C SER A 168 -3.66 29.29 -18.05
N LEU A 169 -4.04 29.99 -19.12
CA LEU A 169 -4.29 31.44 -19.12
C LEU A 169 -5.74 31.83 -18.75
N GLY A 170 -6.63 30.86 -18.54
CA GLY A 170 -8.05 31.12 -18.29
C GLY A 170 -8.31 31.76 -16.93
N GLN A 171 -9.27 32.69 -16.88
CA GLN A 171 -9.70 33.35 -15.65
C GLN A 171 -11.07 32.87 -15.15
N ALA A 172 -11.89 32.30 -16.03
CA ALA A 172 -13.16 31.71 -15.67
C ALA A 172 -13.57 30.58 -16.63
N TRP A 173 -14.46 29.72 -16.17
CA TRP A 173 -14.82 28.50 -16.84
C TRP A 173 -16.30 28.14 -16.61
N GLY A 174 -16.95 27.57 -17.64
CA GLY A 174 -18.27 26.97 -17.56
C GLY A 174 -19.46 27.92 -17.79
N THR A 175 -20.64 27.31 -17.86
CA THR A 175 -21.94 27.98 -17.93
C THR A 175 -22.90 27.29 -16.94
N PRO A 176 -23.19 27.86 -15.75
CA PRO A 176 -22.90 29.23 -15.30
C PRO A 176 -21.41 29.54 -15.10
N CYS A 177 -21.04 30.81 -15.24
CA CYS A 177 -19.67 31.31 -15.19
C CYS A 177 -19.06 31.14 -13.78
N GLU A 178 -17.99 30.35 -13.66
CA GLU A 178 -17.24 30.15 -12.42
C GLU A 178 -15.83 30.77 -12.56
N SER A 179 -15.39 31.58 -11.60
CA SER A 179 -14.00 32.08 -11.60
C SER A 179 -13.00 30.97 -11.31
N CYS A 180 -11.84 31.02 -11.96
CA CYS A 180 -10.73 30.12 -11.65
C CYS A 180 -10.20 30.34 -10.23
N PRO A 181 -9.76 29.27 -9.54
CA PRO A 181 -9.27 29.38 -8.17
C PRO A 181 -7.97 30.20 -8.10
N PRO A 182 -7.74 30.99 -7.04
CA PRO A 182 -6.51 31.78 -6.90
C PRO A 182 -5.26 30.89 -6.81
N LEU A 183 -4.15 31.29 -7.44
CA LEU A 183 -2.90 30.49 -7.53
C LEU A 183 -2.36 29.95 -6.19
N ASN A 184 -2.58 30.67 -5.08
CA ASN A 184 -2.09 30.29 -3.75
C ASN A 184 -3.11 29.48 -2.92
N SER A 185 -4.28 29.18 -3.48
CA SER A 185 -5.36 28.47 -2.79
C SER A 185 -5.15 26.96 -2.80
N SER A 186 -5.77 26.27 -1.83
CA SER A 186 -5.86 24.80 -1.83
C SER A 186 -6.57 24.28 -3.07
N GLU A 187 -7.61 24.99 -3.51
CA GLU A 187 -8.46 24.68 -4.64
C GLU A 187 -7.65 24.70 -5.95
N TYR A 188 -6.74 25.67 -6.10
CA TYR A 188 -5.82 25.70 -7.24
C TYR A 188 -4.83 24.53 -7.21
N LYS A 189 -4.25 24.20 -6.06
CA LYS A 189 -3.35 23.04 -5.93
C LYS A 189 -4.05 21.71 -6.21
N THR A 190 -5.33 21.60 -5.84
CA THR A 190 -6.17 20.44 -6.14
C THR A 190 -6.51 20.39 -7.63
N LEU A 191 -6.85 21.50 -8.27
CA LEU A 191 -7.19 21.53 -9.70
C LEU A 191 -5.95 21.37 -10.61
N CYS A 192 -4.83 21.95 -10.19
CA CYS A 192 -3.56 22.05 -10.92
C CYS A 192 -2.41 21.48 -10.09
N PRO A 193 -2.41 20.16 -9.81
CA PRO A 193 -1.39 19.53 -8.96
C PRO A 193 0.03 19.63 -9.53
N GLY A 194 0.17 19.78 -10.86
CA GLY A 194 1.45 20.03 -11.53
C GLY A 194 1.89 21.50 -11.61
N GLY A 195 1.05 22.43 -11.14
CA GLY A 195 1.25 23.87 -11.31
C GLY A 195 0.74 24.42 -12.65
N GLU A 196 1.13 25.65 -12.95
CA GLU A 196 0.76 26.34 -14.18
C GLU A 196 1.26 25.58 -15.42
N GLY A 197 0.39 25.44 -16.42
CA GLY A 197 0.62 24.69 -17.65
C GLY A 197 0.34 23.20 -17.54
N PHE A 198 0.15 22.63 -16.34
CA PHE A 198 -0.01 21.18 -16.17
C PHE A 198 -1.40 20.81 -15.65
N ARG A 199 -2.10 19.96 -16.40
CA ARG A 199 -3.40 19.39 -16.02
C ARG A 199 -3.31 17.87 -15.83
N PRO A 200 -4.09 17.27 -14.92
CA PRO A 200 -4.16 15.82 -14.80
C PRO A 200 -4.99 15.22 -15.95
N ASN A 201 -4.49 14.13 -16.54
CA ASN A 201 -5.25 13.33 -17.49
C ASN A 201 -6.46 12.69 -16.78
N PRO A 202 -7.68 12.74 -17.33
CA PRO A 202 -8.89 12.26 -16.65
C PRO A 202 -8.93 10.72 -16.48
N ILE A 203 -8.11 9.97 -17.23
CA ILE A 203 -8.07 8.52 -17.17
C ILE A 203 -6.89 8.05 -16.31
N THR A 204 -5.69 8.58 -16.55
CA THR A 204 -4.44 8.10 -15.93
C THR A 204 -3.96 8.96 -14.77
N VAL A 205 -4.49 10.17 -14.61
CA VAL A 205 -4.05 11.19 -13.63
C VAL A 205 -2.60 11.65 -13.86
N ILE A 206 -1.97 11.23 -14.96
CA ILE A 206 -0.65 11.70 -15.38
C ILE A 206 -0.76 13.17 -15.78
N LEU A 207 0.20 13.99 -15.36
CA LEU A 207 0.24 15.41 -15.65
C LEU A 207 0.66 15.65 -17.11
N GLU A 208 -0.14 16.43 -17.83
CA GLU A 208 0.05 16.82 -19.23
C GLU A 208 0.15 18.35 -19.33
N GLY A 209 1.00 18.85 -20.22
CA GLY A 209 1.13 20.29 -20.53
C GLY A 209 1.23 20.58 -22.01
#